data_AF-A0A3E0VRJ1-F1
#
_entry.id   AF-A0A3E0VRJ1-F1
#
_cell.length_a   1.000
_cell.length_b   1.000
_cell.length_c   1.000
_cell.angle_alpha   90.00
_cell.angle_beta   90.00
_cell.angle_gamma   90.00
#
_symmetry.space_group_name_H-M   'P 1'
#
loop_
_entity.id
_entity.type
_entity.pdbx_description
1 polymer ?
#
loop_
_entity_poly.entity_id
_entity_poly.type
_entity_poly.pdbx_seq_one_letter_code
_entity_poly.pdbx_strand_id
1 'polypeptide(L)'
;MADWHPAMLAVPDQWVLKHPASPNPWAVIRLLRFRGPKNEVEDWYRVVTWQETSRGRELICWCRTLAAACEAAWDFNRAASSWQHAQAGSRAHERLGGAPCRPPAHDLLLAYRAAQHQRAS
;
A
#
# COMPACT_ATOMS: atom_id res chain seq x y z
N MET A 1 -15.25 -20.14 18.76
CA MET A 1 -14.88 -18.76 18.36
C MET A 1 -14.81 -18.78 16.85
N ALA A 2 -15.61 -17.95 16.16
CA ALA A 2 -15.54 -17.89 14.71
C ALA A 2 -14.21 -17.22 14.32
N ASP A 3 -13.39 -17.91 13.52
CA ASP A 3 -12.20 -17.30 12.91
C ASP A 3 -12.68 -16.22 11.95
N TRP A 4 -12.49 -14.97 12.38
CA TRP A 4 -12.78 -13.80 11.59
C TRP A 4 -11.78 -13.73 10.43
N HIS A 5 -12.28 -13.86 9.20
CA HIS A 5 -11.47 -13.77 7.99
C HIS A 5 -11.93 -12.57 7.13
N PRO A 6 -11.04 -11.60 6.81
CA PRO A 6 -11.40 -10.36 6.12
C PRO A 6 -12.12 -10.53 4.77
N ALA A 7 -12.01 -11.71 4.15
CA ALA A 7 -12.68 -12.04 2.88
C ALA A 7 -14.22 -12.03 2.97
N MET A 8 -14.79 -12.12 4.18
CA MET A 8 -16.24 -12.19 4.39
C MET A 8 -16.98 -10.84 4.26
N LEU A 9 -16.27 -9.72 4.03
CA LEU A 9 -16.83 -8.36 3.96
C LEU A 9 -16.85 -7.74 2.55
N ALA A 10 -16.65 -8.53 1.49
CA ALA A 10 -16.44 -7.98 0.15
C ALA A 10 -17.75 -7.80 -0.65
N VAL A 11 -18.17 -6.54 -0.90
CA VAL A 11 -18.60 -6.04 -2.23
C VAL A 11 -18.43 -4.51 -2.24
N PRO A 12 -17.37 -3.97 -2.86
CA PRO A 12 -17.28 -3.62 -4.30
C PRO A 12 -16.02 -4.20 -5.00
N ASP A 13 -15.84 -3.98 -6.31
CA ASP A 13 -14.54 -4.17 -7.05
C ASP A 13 -13.40 -3.26 -6.50
N GLN A 14 -13.58 -2.70 -5.30
CA GLN A 14 -12.56 -1.97 -4.58
C GLN A 14 -12.55 -2.40 -3.12
N TRP A 15 -11.36 -2.60 -2.55
CA TRP A 15 -11.18 -2.95 -1.16
C TRP A 15 -10.51 -1.80 -0.44
N VAL A 16 -11.14 -1.30 0.62
CA VAL A 16 -10.54 -0.26 1.48
C VAL A 16 -9.92 -0.95 2.69
N LEU A 17 -8.61 -0.82 2.83
CA LEU A 17 -7.86 -1.51 3.89
C LEU A 17 -7.77 -0.63 5.13
N LYS A 18 -8.31 -1.13 6.24
CA LYS A 18 -8.39 -0.44 7.54
C LYS A 18 -7.60 -1.21 8.59
N HIS A 19 -6.80 -0.48 9.38
CA HIS A 19 -6.06 -1.10 10.47
C HIS A 19 -6.93 -1.04 11.71
N PRO A 20 -7.10 -2.12 12.48
CA PRO A 20 -8.02 -2.13 13.62
C PRO A 20 -7.65 -1.10 14.70
N ALA A 21 -6.35 -0.76 14.81
CA ALA A 21 -5.86 0.25 15.75
C ALA A 21 -5.78 1.69 15.16
N SER A 22 -6.18 1.91 13.90
CA SER A 22 -6.18 3.25 13.28
C SER A 22 -7.58 3.62 12.83
N PRO A 23 -8.08 4.84 13.14
CA PRO A 23 -9.37 5.28 12.64
C PRO A 23 -9.38 5.46 11.11
N ASN A 24 -8.22 5.77 10.53
CA ASN A 24 -8.09 6.05 9.10
C ASN A 24 -7.63 4.81 8.32
N PRO A 25 -8.23 4.50 7.16
CA PRO A 25 -7.71 3.51 6.23
C PRO A 25 -6.33 3.91 5.70
N TRP A 26 -5.55 2.93 5.26
CA TRP A 26 -4.19 3.19 4.74
C TRP A 26 -4.07 3.00 3.23
N ALA A 27 -4.88 2.12 2.64
CA ALA A 27 -4.83 1.82 1.21
C ALA A 27 -6.21 1.49 0.62
N VAL A 28 -6.30 1.61 -0.70
CA VAL A 28 -7.44 1.17 -1.50
C VAL A 28 -6.91 0.29 -2.64
N ILE A 29 -7.47 -0.90 -2.79
CA ILE A 29 -7.24 -1.79 -3.94
C ILE A 29 -8.44 -1.64 -4.88
N ARG A 30 -8.23 -1.59 -6.20
CA ARG A 30 -9.31 -1.60 -7.20
C ARG A 30 -9.06 -2.68 -8.23
N LEU A 31 -10.05 -3.50 -8.52
CA LEU A 31 -10.05 -4.42 -9.65
C LEU A 31 -10.41 -3.66 -10.94
N LEU A 32 -9.62 -3.90 -11.96
CA LEU A 32 -9.80 -3.40 -13.32
C LEU A 32 -9.71 -4.61 -14.26
N ARG A 33 -10.75 -4.79 -15.08
CA ARG A 33 -10.82 -5.87 -16.06
C ARG A 33 -10.56 -5.30 -17.44
N PHE A 34 -9.48 -5.73 -18.07
CA PHE A 34 -9.15 -5.34 -19.44
C PHE A 34 -9.49 -6.48 -20.39
N ARG A 35 -10.12 -6.16 -21.53
CA ARG A 35 -10.43 -7.17 -22.56
C ARG A 35 -9.32 -7.15 -23.61
N GLY A 36 -8.65 -8.29 -23.79
CA GLY A 36 -7.61 -8.48 -24.77
C GLY A 36 -8.14 -8.75 -26.19
N PRO A 37 -7.25 -8.77 -27.21
CA PRO A 37 -7.62 -8.93 -28.62
C PRO A 37 -8.35 -10.24 -28.95
N LYS A 38 -8.13 -11.30 -28.15
CA LYS A 38 -8.77 -12.62 -28.30
C LYS A 38 -10.01 -12.80 -27.42
N ASN A 39 -10.59 -11.70 -26.93
CA ASN A 39 -11.71 -11.71 -25.99
C ASN A 39 -11.38 -12.33 -24.61
N GLU A 40 -10.09 -12.54 -24.32
CA GLU A 40 -9.58 -12.90 -23.00
C GLU A 40 -9.74 -11.72 -22.04
N VAL A 41 -10.14 -11.97 -20.79
CA VAL A 41 -10.28 -10.94 -19.76
C VAL A 41 -9.11 -11.03 -18.80
N GLU A 42 -8.39 -9.92 -18.66
CA GLU A 42 -7.28 -9.78 -17.74
C GLU A 42 -7.69 -8.96 -16.52
N ASP A 43 -7.62 -9.60 -15.36
CA ASP A 43 -7.80 -8.94 -14.07
C ASP A 43 -6.49 -8.25 -13.62
N TRP A 44 -6.61 -6.97 -13.32
CA TRP A 44 -5.55 -6.12 -12.79
C TRP A 44 -6.01 -5.45 -11.50
N TYR A 45 -5.16 -5.49 -10.48
CA TYR A 45 -5.44 -4.90 -9.18
C TYR A 45 -4.56 -3.66 -9.01
N ARG A 46 -5.19 -2.49 -8.98
CA ARG A 46 -4.55 -1.19 -8.75
C ARG A 46 -4.53 -0.88 -7.26
N VAL A 47 -3.35 -0.79 -6.66
CA VAL A 47 -3.17 -0.49 -5.25
C VAL A 47 -2.78 0.98 -5.10
N VAL A 48 -3.55 1.75 -4.32
CA VAL A 48 -3.28 3.17 -4.06
C VAL A 48 -3.32 3.49 -2.58
N THR A 49 -2.67 4.59 -2.19
CA THR A 49 -2.82 5.14 -0.84
C THR A 49 -4.27 5.55 -0.59
N TRP A 50 -4.70 5.49 0.66
CA TRP A 50 -5.99 6.06 1.04
C TRP A 50 -5.90 7.58 1.23
N GLN A 51 -6.91 8.26 0.70
CA GLN A 51 -7.24 9.66 0.95
C GLN A 51 -8.76 9.77 0.82
N GLU A 52 -9.36 10.73 1.54
CA GLU A 52 -10.79 11.01 1.49
C GLU A 52 -11.24 11.31 0.06
N THR A 53 -10.49 12.17 -0.64
CA THR A 53 -10.68 12.42 -2.07
C THR A 53 -9.72 11.58 -2.93
N SER A 54 -10.13 11.25 -4.14
CA SER A 54 -9.28 10.46 -5.07
C SER A 54 -8.03 11.21 -5.55
N ARG A 55 -8.05 12.56 -5.54
CA ARG A 55 -6.99 13.42 -6.09
C ARG A 55 -5.66 13.28 -5.34
N GLY A 56 -5.70 13.05 -4.03
CA GLY A 56 -4.51 12.89 -3.21
C GLY A 56 -3.94 11.46 -3.17
N ARG A 57 -4.59 10.50 -3.83
CA ARG A 57 -4.17 9.09 -3.78
C ARG A 57 -2.99 8.87 -4.71
N GLU A 58 -1.94 8.26 -4.18
CA GLU A 58 -0.75 7.89 -4.92
C GLU A 58 -0.82 6.42 -5.31
N LEU A 59 -0.30 6.09 -6.50
CA LEU A 59 -0.13 4.71 -6.91
C LEU A 59 0.96 4.05 -6.06
N ILE A 60 0.63 2.92 -5.45
CA ILE A 60 1.61 2.05 -4.77
C ILE A 60 2.16 1.06 -5.79
N CYS A 61 1.30 0.26 -6.43
CA CYS A 61 1.68 -0.68 -7.47
C CYS A 61 0.46 -1.24 -8.22
N TRP A 62 0.75 -2.10 -9.20
CA TRP A 62 -0.21 -2.96 -9.88
C TRP A 62 0.10 -4.43 -9.57
N CYS A 63 -0.93 -5.25 -9.44
CA CYS A 63 -0.81 -6.68 -9.21
C CYS A 63 -1.77 -7.48 -10.10
N ARG A 64 -1.47 -8.76 -10.31
CA ARG A 64 -2.30 -9.67 -11.11
C ARG A 64 -3.29 -10.50 -10.28
N THR A 65 -3.15 -10.48 -8.96
CA THR A 65 -4.04 -11.18 -8.03
C THR A 65 -4.37 -10.28 -6.84
N LEU A 66 -5.54 -10.51 -6.24
CA LEU A 66 -5.94 -9.79 -5.01
C LEU A 66 -4.96 -10.06 -3.86
N ALA A 67 -4.48 -11.30 -3.73
CA ALA A 67 -3.51 -11.68 -2.69
C ALA A 67 -2.21 -10.86 -2.79
N ALA A 68 -1.63 -10.74 -3.99
CA ALA A 68 -0.44 -9.93 -4.20
C ALA A 68 -0.69 -8.43 -3.95
N ALA A 69 -1.90 -7.95 -4.25
CA ALA A 69 -2.31 -6.58 -3.96
C ALA A 69 -2.42 -6.31 -2.45
N CYS A 70 -2.98 -7.26 -1.68
CA CYS A 70 -3.04 -7.18 -0.21
C CYS A 70 -1.64 -7.18 0.41
N GLU A 71 -0.77 -8.08 -0.02
CA GLU A 71 0.63 -8.12 0.43
C GLU A 71 1.37 -6.82 0.14
N ALA A 72 1.26 -6.30 -1.08
CA ALA A 72 1.90 -5.03 -1.44
C ALA A 72 1.36 -3.84 -0.64
N ALA A 73 0.06 -3.82 -0.35
CA ALA A 73 -0.52 -2.79 0.49
C ALA A 73 -0.06 -2.89 1.95
N TRP A 74 0.19 -4.09 2.46
CA TRP A 74 0.72 -4.31 3.80
C TRP A 74 2.20 -3.95 3.91
N ASP A 75 3.01 -4.36 2.93
CA ASP A 75 4.42 -3.95 2.81
C ASP A 75 4.54 -2.42 2.77
N PHE A 76 3.70 -1.76 1.98
CA PHE A 76 3.66 -0.30 1.94
C PHE A 76 3.31 0.30 3.30
N ASN A 77 2.33 -0.26 4.03
CA ASN A 77 1.98 0.23 5.37
C ASN A 77 3.20 0.16 6.31
N ARG A 78 3.91 -0.98 6.31
CA ARG A 78 5.16 -1.16 7.09
C ARG A 78 6.26 -0.21 6.65
N ALA A 79 6.43 0.02 5.35
CA ALA A 79 7.40 0.96 4.79
C ALA A 79 7.10 2.40 5.25
N ALA A 80 5.84 2.82 5.14
CA ALA A 80 5.39 4.14 5.54
C ALA A 80 5.58 4.39 7.03
N SER A 81 5.18 3.44 7.90
CA SER A 81 5.41 3.53 9.35
C SER A 81 6.89 3.58 9.68
N SER A 82 7.72 2.72 9.05
CA SER A 82 9.18 2.72 9.28
C SER A 82 9.81 4.05 8.89
N TRP A 83 9.42 4.62 7.74
CA TRP A 83 9.90 5.91 7.29
C TRP A 83 9.48 7.03 8.27
N GLN A 84 8.21 7.05 8.71
CA GLN A 84 7.71 8.04 9.67
C GLN A 84 8.51 8.00 10.99
N HIS A 85 8.80 6.81 11.52
CA HIS A 85 9.62 6.66 12.72
C HIS A 85 11.06 7.13 12.52
N ALA A 86 11.67 6.79 11.38
CA ALA A 86 13.02 7.27 11.05
C ALA A 86 13.07 8.81 10.99
N GLN A 87 12.04 9.45 10.46
CA GLN A 87 11.97 10.92 10.44
C GLN A 87 11.72 11.52 11.83
N ALA A 88 10.88 10.90 12.67
CA ALA A 88 10.67 11.36 14.04
C ALA A 88 11.97 11.32 14.85
N GLY A 89 12.75 10.23 14.72
CA GLY A 89 14.08 10.13 15.34
C GLY A 89 15.09 11.13 14.76
N SER A 90 15.05 11.40 13.45
CA SER A 90 15.94 12.39 12.83
C SER A 90 15.60 13.84 13.20
N ARG A 91 14.34 14.17 13.53
CA ARG A 91 13.95 15.53 13.95
C ARG A 91 14.50 15.91 15.33
N ALA A 92 14.78 14.92 16.18
CA ALA A 92 15.40 15.14 17.48
C ALA A 92 16.88 15.57 17.36
N HIS A 93 17.52 15.31 16.21
CA HIS A 93 18.87 15.73 15.89
C HIS A 93 18.79 16.82 14.80
N GLU A 94 18.67 18.07 15.23
CA GLU A 94 18.40 19.24 14.40
C GLU A 94 19.27 19.25 13.12
N ARG A 95 18.66 19.03 11.96
CA ARG A 95 19.31 19.16 10.64
C ARG A 95 19.01 20.53 10.05
N LEU A 96 20.07 21.27 9.74
CA LEU A 96 20.03 22.45 8.86
C LEU A 96 19.56 21.98 7.47
N GLY A 97 18.27 22.15 7.14
CA GLY A 97 17.71 21.74 5.84
C GLY A 97 16.23 21.36 5.81
N GLY A 98 15.55 21.32 6.96
CA GLY A 98 14.11 21.01 7.04
C GLY A 98 13.79 19.51 6.99
N ALA A 99 12.50 19.16 7.12
CA ALA A 99 12.08 17.76 7.05
C ALA A 99 12.20 17.24 5.61
N PRO A 100 12.81 16.05 5.39
CA PRO A 100 12.91 15.50 4.05
C PRO A 100 11.52 15.22 3.47
N CYS A 101 11.36 15.48 2.17
CA CYS A 101 10.13 15.16 1.47
C CYS A 101 9.86 13.66 1.52
N ARG A 102 8.60 13.26 1.71
CA ARG A 102 8.21 11.85 1.67
C ARG A 102 8.43 11.33 0.25
N PRO A 103 9.17 10.23 0.05
CA PRO A 103 9.26 9.61 -1.26
C PRO A 103 7.88 9.16 -1.76
N PRO A 104 7.66 9.10 -3.08
CA PRO A 104 6.45 8.52 -3.66
C PRO A 104 6.12 7.15 -3.07
N ALA A 105 4.84 6.83 -2.97
CA ALA A 105 4.39 5.56 -2.36
C ALA A 105 5.00 4.31 -3.03
N HIS A 106 5.18 4.34 -4.35
CA HIS A 106 5.83 3.28 -5.11
C HIS A 106 7.29 3.08 -4.68
N ASP A 107 8.05 4.16 -4.55
CA ASP A 107 9.48 4.11 -4.23
C ASP A 107 9.71 3.62 -2.80
N LEU A 108 8.84 4.01 -1.87
CA LEU A 108 8.86 3.48 -0.51
C LEU A 108 8.66 1.96 -0.48
N LEU A 109 7.73 1.44 -1.28
CA LEU A 109 7.50 0.00 -1.38
C LEU A 109 8.73 -0.74 -1.91
N LEU A 110 9.34 -0.23 -2.99
CA LEU A 110 10.52 -0.84 -3.61
C LEU A 110 11.70 -0.86 -2.64
N ALA A 111 12.02 0.27 -2.02
CA ALA A 111 13.12 0.38 -1.07
C ALA A 111 12.94 -0.58 0.12
N TYR A 112 11.72 -0.66 0.64
CA TYR A 112 11.38 -1.56 1.74
C TYR A 112 11.56 -3.03 1.35
N ARG A 113 11.06 -3.46 0.19
CA ARG A 113 11.21 -4.85 -0.28
C ARG A 113 12.66 -5.21 -0.53
N ALA A 114 13.43 -4.32 -1.14
CA ALA A 114 14.87 -4.53 -1.33
C ALA A 114 15.59 -4.76 0.01
N ALA A 115 15.27 -3.97 1.03
CA ALA A 115 15.83 -4.14 2.38
C ALA A 115 15.40 -5.46 3.04
N GLN A 116 14.18 -5.95 2.82
CA GLN A 116 13.76 -7.26 3.33
C GLN A 116 14.51 -8.41 2.64
N HIS A 117 14.70 -8.34 1.33
CA HIS A 117 15.46 -9.34 0.58
C HIS A 117 16.91 -9.45 1.06
N GLN A 118 17.56 -8.32 1.34
CA GLN A 118 18.93 -8.30 1.87
C GLN A 118 19.06 -8.91 3.27
N ARG A 119 18.00 -8.85 4.09
CA ARG A 119 17.97 -9.45 5.44
C ARG A 119 17.73 -10.96 5.43
N ALA A 120 17.17 -11.48 4.34
CA ALA A 120 16.87 -12.90 4.17
C ALA A 120 17.98 -13.67 3.44
N SER A 121 19.02 -12.97 2.98
CA SER A 121 20.23 -13.54 2.34
C SER A 121 21.35 -13.69 3.37
#